data_AF-A0A2R7R2Y6-F1
#
_entry.id   AF-A0A2R7R2Y6-F1
#
_cell.length_a   1.000
_cell.length_b   1.000
_cell.length_c   1.000
_cell.angle_alpha   90.00
_cell.angle_beta   90.00
_cell.angle_gamma   90.00
#
_symmetry.space_group_name_H-M   'P 1'
#
loop_
_entity.id
_entity.type
_entity.pdbx_description
1 polymer ?
#
loop_
_entity_poly.entity_id
_entity_poly.type
_entity_poly.pdbx_seq_one_letter_code
_entity_poly.pdbx_strand_id
1 'polypeptide(L)'
;MLKTKQLPGGTTQTVETFWNTTSTAFFQGPAGAIINVKYGKGRFSVNRQKQTLDGNSIKKLIVGKGSLVFARMRVKLPVATVVTYDVYPGEVAQQSPEFKF
;
A
#
# COMPACT_ATOMS: atom_id res chain seq x y z
N MET A 1 2.11 3.81 11.85
CA MET A 1 3.54 3.48 12.02
C MET A 1 4.28 3.65 10.70
N LEU A 2 5.23 4.60 10.67
CA LEU A 2 6.06 4.90 9.52
C LEU A 2 7.02 3.75 9.20
N LYS A 3 7.12 3.38 7.93
CA LYS A 3 7.99 2.33 7.41
C LYS A 3 8.70 2.84 6.16
N THR A 4 9.98 2.48 6.05
CA THR A 4 10.82 2.83 4.90
C THR A 4 11.43 1.55 4.32
N LYS A 5 11.31 1.36 3.01
CA LYS A 5 11.85 0.18 2.30
C LYS A 5 12.50 0.60 0.99
N GLN A 6 13.73 0.13 0.75
CA GLN A 6 14.36 0.18 -0.57
C GLN A 6 13.75 -0.92 -1.43
N LEU A 7 13.18 -0.58 -2.58
CA LEU A 7 12.55 -1.54 -3.47
C LEU A 7 13.13 -1.45 -4.89
N PRO A 8 13.23 -2.58 -5.61
CA PRO A 8 13.62 -2.57 -7.01
C PRO A 8 12.57 -1.87 -7.90
N GLY A 9 13.04 -1.26 -8.98
CA GLY A 9 12.19 -0.68 -10.02
C GLY A 9 11.61 -1.73 -10.96
N GLY A 10 10.63 -1.32 -11.78
CA GLY A 10 10.06 -2.11 -12.86
C GLY A 10 9.11 -3.25 -12.44
N THR A 11 9.23 -3.76 -11.22
CA THR A 11 8.43 -4.88 -10.71
C THR A 11 7.49 -4.45 -9.59
N THR A 12 6.38 -5.20 -9.40
CA THR A 12 5.45 -4.97 -8.28
C THR A 12 5.92 -5.75 -7.06
N GLN A 13 6.21 -5.04 -5.99
CA GLN A 13 6.67 -5.58 -4.71
C GLN A 13 5.54 -5.55 -3.68
N THR A 14 5.50 -6.55 -2.81
CA THR A 14 4.59 -6.56 -1.66
C THR A 14 5.27 -5.84 -0.51
N VAL A 15 4.65 -4.78 -0.01
CA VAL A 15 5.18 -4.03 1.14
C VAL A 15 4.63 -4.58 2.44
N GLU A 16 3.35 -4.92 2.48
CA GLU A 16 2.68 -5.43 3.70
C GLU A 16 1.71 -6.55 3.37
N THR A 17 1.56 -7.46 4.31
CA THR A 17 0.72 -8.65 4.21
C THR A 17 -0.21 -8.71 5.40
N PHE A 18 -1.49 -9.00 5.15
CA PHE A 18 -2.56 -8.97 6.12
C PHE A 18 -3.37 -10.25 6.07
N TRP A 19 -3.76 -10.74 7.24
CA TRP A 19 -4.62 -11.90 7.41
C TRP A 19 -5.72 -11.58 8.42
N ASN A 20 -6.98 -11.72 8.01
CA ASN A 20 -8.15 -11.49 8.86
C ASN A 20 -8.09 -10.20 9.71
N THR A 21 -7.58 -9.12 9.12
CA THR A 21 -7.43 -7.82 9.78
C THR A 21 -7.86 -6.69 8.87
N THR A 22 -8.15 -5.55 9.47
CA THR A 22 -8.38 -4.29 8.78
C THR A 22 -7.16 -3.41 9.00
N SER A 23 -6.67 -2.73 7.98
CA SER A 23 -5.51 -1.85 8.11
C SER A 23 -5.55 -0.75 7.06
N THR A 24 -5.05 0.41 7.43
CA THR A 24 -4.97 1.58 6.54
C THR A 24 -3.52 1.93 6.31
N ALA A 25 -3.13 2.23 5.07
CA ALA A 25 -1.81 2.73 4.75
C ALA A 25 -1.86 3.99 3.88
N PHE A 26 -0.94 4.91 4.15
CA PHE A 26 -0.76 6.15 3.43
C PHE A 26 0.55 6.16 2.67
N PHE A 27 0.52 6.64 1.44
CA PHE A 27 1.65 6.72 0.52
C PHE A 27 1.65 8.09 -0.14
N GLN A 28 2.82 8.70 -0.33
CA GLN A 28 2.94 9.97 -1.06
C GLN A 28 3.85 9.85 -2.29
N GLY A 29 4.99 9.20 -2.13
CA GLY A 29 5.99 9.05 -3.19
C GLY A 29 6.60 7.66 -3.26
N PRO A 30 7.53 7.45 -4.21
CA PRO A 30 8.00 8.39 -5.22
C PRO A 30 6.98 8.64 -6.35
N ALA A 31 7.10 9.76 -7.07
CA ALA A 31 6.23 10.07 -8.21
C ALA A 31 6.29 8.98 -9.29
N GLY A 32 5.14 8.64 -9.86
CA GLY A 32 5.00 7.56 -10.84
C GLY A 32 4.92 6.16 -10.22
N ALA A 33 5.06 6.01 -8.91
CA ALA A 33 4.79 4.74 -8.24
C ALA A 33 3.30 4.39 -8.33
N ILE A 34 3.00 3.11 -8.50
CA ILE A 34 1.63 2.61 -8.53
C ILE A 34 1.42 1.71 -7.32
N ILE A 35 0.39 2.02 -6.53
CA ILE A 35 0.03 1.26 -5.33
C ILE A 35 -1.28 0.52 -5.56
N ASN A 36 -1.44 -0.64 -4.94
CA ASN A 36 -2.73 -1.35 -4.91
C ASN A 36 -2.84 -2.31 -3.73
N VAL A 37 -4.06 -2.84 -3.52
CA VAL A 37 -4.31 -3.96 -2.61
C VAL A 37 -4.67 -5.18 -3.43
N LYS A 38 -3.95 -6.29 -3.22
CA LYS A 38 -4.29 -7.60 -3.79
C LYS A 38 -4.93 -8.50 -2.74
N TYR A 39 -6.15 -8.95 -3.02
CA TYR A 39 -6.88 -9.92 -2.20
C TYR A 39 -6.75 -11.33 -2.79
N GLY A 40 -6.65 -12.34 -1.93
CA GLY A 40 -6.67 -13.75 -2.30
C GLY A 40 -5.32 -14.37 -2.69
N LYS A 41 -5.39 -15.66 -3.07
CA LYS A 41 -4.27 -16.51 -3.48
C LYS A 41 -4.59 -17.19 -4.82
N GLY A 42 -3.59 -17.33 -5.70
CA GLY A 42 -3.75 -18.02 -6.98
C GLY A 42 -4.67 -17.31 -7.99
N ARG A 43 -5.44 -18.10 -8.75
CA ARG A 43 -6.30 -17.66 -9.85
C ARG A 43 -7.46 -16.76 -9.41
N PHE A 44 -7.90 -16.87 -8.16
CA PHE A 44 -9.00 -16.06 -7.60
C PHE A 44 -8.53 -14.76 -6.95
N SER A 45 -7.34 -14.29 -7.31
CA SER A 45 -6.82 -13.06 -6.74
C SER A 45 -7.30 -11.82 -7.49
N VAL A 46 -7.67 -10.79 -6.73
CA VAL A 46 -8.25 -9.55 -7.28
C VAL A 46 -7.44 -8.36 -6.80
N ASN A 47 -7.09 -7.48 -7.72
CA ASN A 47 -6.47 -6.18 -7.40
C ASN A 47 -7.56 -5.13 -7.18
N ARG A 48 -7.43 -4.33 -6.14
CA ARG A 48 -8.35 -3.25 -5.75
C ARG A 48 -7.55 -1.99 -5.43
N GLN A 49 -8.24 -0.85 -5.44
CA GLN A 49 -7.69 0.46 -5.04
C GLN A 49 -6.37 0.79 -5.73
N LYS A 50 -6.26 0.50 -7.04
CA LYS A 50 -5.08 0.85 -7.82
C LYS A 50 -5.01 2.37 -7.95
N GLN A 51 -3.92 2.97 -7.48
CA GLN A 51 -3.69 4.41 -7.50
C GLN A 51 -2.27 4.70 -7.94
N THR A 52 -2.07 5.86 -8.57
CA THR A 52 -0.74 6.37 -8.95
C THR A 52 -0.36 7.49 -8.00
N LEU A 53 0.88 7.47 -7.52
CA LEU A 53 1.49 8.51 -6.69
C LEU A 53 2.05 9.60 -7.59
N ASP A 54 1.81 10.84 -7.22
CA ASP A 54 2.35 12.04 -7.88
C ASP A 54 3.57 12.62 -7.12
N GLY A 55 3.92 12.06 -5.94
CA GLY A 55 4.99 12.56 -5.08
C GLY A 55 4.57 13.71 -4.15
N ASN A 56 3.35 14.25 -4.33
CA ASN A 56 2.88 15.45 -3.64
C ASN A 56 1.62 15.18 -2.81
N SER A 57 0.64 14.48 -3.39
CA SER A 57 -0.62 14.14 -2.73
C SER A 57 -0.52 12.80 -2.00
N ILE A 58 -1.09 12.78 -0.81
CA ILE A 58 -1.18 11.57 0.00
C ILE A 58 -2.31 10.70 -0.57
N LYS A 59 -1.99 9.45 -0.89
CA LYS A 59 -2.92 8.40 -1.31
C LYS A 59 -3.11 7.39 -0.19
N LYS A 60 -4.35 6.96 0.00
CA LYS A 60 -4.77 6.03 1.06
C LYS A 60 -5.15 4.68 0.45
N LEU A 61 -4.66 3.60 1.05
CA LEU A 61 -5.10 2.22 0.82
C LEU A 61 -5.75 1.68 2.10
N ILE A 62 -6.88 1.01 1.92
CA ILE A 62 -7.62 0.37 3.02
C ILE A 62 -7.73 -1.12 2.72
N VAL A 63 -7.25 -1.94 3.64
CA VAL A 63 -7.52 -3.37 3.68
C VAL A 63 -8.70 -3.58 4.62
N GLY A 64 -9.81 -4.12 4.11
CA GLY A 64 -11.03 -4.38 4.89
C GLY A 64 -11.25 -5.86 5.23
N LYS A 65 -12.43 -6.18 5.79
CA LYS A 65 -12.89 -7.53 6.19
C LYS A 65 -12.80 -8.61 5.08
N GLY A 66 -12.59 -8.22 3.82
CA GLY A 66 -12.23 -9.13 2.73
C GLY A 66 -10.86 -9.82 2.89
N SER A 67 -10.09 -9.51 3.93
CA SER A 67 -8.81 -10.15 4.28
C SER A 67 -8.95 -11.56 4.90
N LEU A 68 -10.16 -12.10 5.00
CA LEU A 68 -10.44 -13.50 5.43
C LEU A 68 -9.61 -14.55 4.68
N VAL A 69 -9.13 -14.21 3.47
CA VAL A 69 -8.41 -15.14 2.59
C VAL A 69 -7.01 -14.63 2.20
N PHE A 70 -6.40 -13.72 2.97
CA PHE A 70 -5.11 -13.05 2.70
C PHE A 70 -5.23 -11.77 1.83
N ALA A 71 -4.67 -10.65 2.31
CA ALA A 71 -4.56 -9.39 1.56
C ALA A 71 -3.10 -8.88 1.55
N ARG A 72 -2.69 -8.21 0.48
CA ARG A 72 -1.32 -7.70 0.31
C ARG A 72 -1.34 -6.28 -0.23
N MET A 73 -0.72 -5.33 0.45
CA MET A 73 -0.45 -4.00 -0.10
C MET A 73 0.81 -4.08 -0.94
N ARG A 74 0.75 -3.49 -2.13
CA ARG A 74 1.83 -3.58 -3.11
C ARG A 74 2.13 -2.24 -3.73
N VAL A 75 3.38 -2.11 -4.15
CA VAL A 75 3.94 -0.93 -4.80
C VAL A 75 4.68 -1.40 -6.05
N LYS A 76 4.46 -0.74 -7.18
CA LYS A 76 5.30 -0.85 -8.37
C LYS A 76 6.01 0.49 -8.55
N LEU A 77 7.34 0.44 -8.61
CA LEU A 77 8.16 1.62 -8.83
C LEU A 77 8.63 1.72 -10.27
N PRO A 78 8.77 2.93 -10.82
CA PRO A 78 9.38 3.11 -12.15
C PRO A 78 10.88 2.77 -12.10
N VAL A 79 11.60 3.23 -11.07
CA VAL A 79 13.04 3.02 -10.86
C VAL A 79 13.27 2.53 -9.42
N ALA A 80 14.38 1.82 -9.17
CA ALA A 80 14.72 1.38 -7.83
C ALA A 80 14.94 2.59 -6.90
N THR A 81 14.18 2.64 -5.81
CA THR A 81 14.26 3.76 -4.86
C THR A 81 13.61 3.40 -3.52
N VAL A 82 13.74 4.31 -2.57
CA VAL A 82 13.17 4.25 -1.24
C VAL A 82 11.70 4.61 -1.29
N VAL A 83 10.86 3.80 -0.64
CA VAL A 83 9.45 4.10 -0.40
C VAL A 83 9.23 4.25 1.08
N THR A 84 8.69 5.39 1.47
CA THR A 84 8.21 5.65 2.82
C THR A 84 6.69 5.63 2.80
N TYR A 85 6.10 4.88 3.73
CA TYR A 85 4.66 4.76 3.89
C TYR A 85 4.32 4.59 5.36
N ASP A 86 3.11 4.99 5.72
CA ASP A 86 2.63 4.92 7.10
C ASP A 86 1.47 3.94 7.19
N VAL A 87 1.57 2.94 8.06
CA VAL A 87 0.57 1.88 8.20
C VAL A 87 0.00 1.82 9.62
N TYR A 88 -1.32 1.73 9.70
CA TYR A 88 -2.06 1.69 10.96
C TYR A 88 -2.98 0.46 11.00
N PRO A 89 -3.09 -0.21 12.15
CA PRO A 89 -4.11 -1.24 12.35
C PRO A 89 -5.51 -0.61 12.42
N GLY A 90 -6.51 -1.32 11.91
CA GLY A 90 -7.91 -0.90 11.88
C GLY A 90 -8.34 -0.10 10.64
N GLU A 91 -9.66 0.16 10.56
CA GLU A 91 -10.20 1.17 9.66
C GLU A 91 -9.95 2.52 10.32
N VAL A 92 -8.90 3.20 9.90
CA VAL A 92 -8.58 4.48 10.51
C VAL A 92 -9.45 5.53 9.84
N ALA A 93 -10.27 6.21 10.66
CA ALA A 93 -11.05 7.38 10.27
C ALA A 93 -10.16 8.59 9.90
N GLN A 94 -8.84 8.50 10.09
CA GLN A 94 -7.89 9.50 9.61
C GLN A 94 -7.86 9.53 8.07
N GLN A 95 -7.93 10.75 7.54
CA GLN A 95 -7.75 11.05 6.12
C GLN A 95 -6.28 11.29 5.75
N SER A 96 -5.43 11.46 6.75
CA SER A 96 -4.00 11.77 6.60
C SER A 96 -3.16 11.03 7.67
N PRO A 97 -1.91 10.69 7.37
CA PRO A 97 -0.95 10.24 8.38
C PRO A 97 -0.72 11.32 9.44
N GLU A 98 -0.25 10.92 10.62
CA GLU A 98 0.13 11.86 11.69
C GLU A 98 1.45 12.60 11.39
N PHE A 99 2.20 12.12 10.39
CA PHE A 99 3.53 12.63 10.03
C PHE A 99 3.58 13.04 8.55
N LYS A 100 4.38 14.05 8.23
CA LYS A 100 4.69 14.45 6.85
C LYS A 100 5.76 13.50 6.28
N PHE A 101 5.58 13.09 5.02
CA PHE A 101 6.54 12.23 4.30
C PHE A 101 7.67 13.04 3.66
#